data_AF-A0A219AKN0-F1
#
_entry.id   AF-A0A219AKN0-F1
#
_cell.length_a   1.000
_cell.length_b   1.000
_cell.length_c   1.000
_cell.angle_alpha   90.00
_cell.angle_beta   90.00
_cell.angle_gamma   90.00
#
_symmetry.space_group_name_H-M   'P 1'
#
loop_
_entity.id
_entity.type
_entity.pdbx_description
1 polymer ?
#
loop_
_entity_poly.entity_id
_entity_poly.type
_entity_poly.pdbx_seq_one_letter_code
_entity_poly.pdbx_strand_id
1 'polypeptide(L)'
;MSVIIAYIGKKGCVMASDKRRIAYFGDKEEREKLEEDLYSGKIRNDEELYNEAAKRQITLKISDDVNKIKKIETVLMGEVSTKTTMEIRRKRIYGTSNGYQIVELLGSEVQNKERGNSGIIIFGNKIAKSIANSLIKERWKSNLSLKYIGDIFEDIIKEIASKTPSVGKNVEVLYTKNNNLNKVTAQEYLDKTEEIDNKLLEKYRQKLSEELLSQQKSIEFASKIITKGDVGFVNSYEGKILKIKLADNVQAFDMDWKVLAKPGEEIIMFIDKDNNGNEIKDIEVSNYVQKFDKVVVKDENLCLDKNNIKLNCDIILCNT
;
A
#
# COMPACT_ATOMS: atom_id res chain seq x y z
N MET A 1 4.02 -1.43 -17.09
CA MET A 1 5.33 -2.11 -16.91
C MET A 1 6.44 -1.09 -16.98
N SER A 2 7.62 -1.45 -16.47
CA SER A 2 8.78 -0.57 -16.25
C SER A 2 10.05 -1.16 -16.86
N VAL A 3 11.14 -0.41 -16.92
CA VAL A 3 12.43 -0.87 -17.43
C VAL A 3 13.43 -1.01 -16.31
N ILE A 4 14.14 -2.15 -16.29
CA ILE A 4 15.34 -2.35 -15.47
C ILE A 4 16.44 -2.86 -16.39
N ILE A 5 17.61 -2.23 -16.36
CA ILE A 5 18.81 -2.69 -17.05
C ILE A 5 19.85 -3.03 -15.98
N ALA A 6 20.37 -4.26 -16.01
CA ALA A 6 21.34 -4.75 -15.04
C ALA A 6 22.59 -5.27 -15.73
N TYR A 7 23.77 -4.81 -15.32
CA TYR A 7 25.05 -5.40 -15.65
C TYR A 7 25.54 -6.23 -14.47
N ILE A 8 26.03 -7.43 -14.76
CA ILE A 8 26.62 -8.35 -13.78
C ILE A 8 27.94 -8.87 -14.34
N GLY A 9 29.01 -8.77 -13.55
CA GLY A 9 30.30 -9.34 -13.91
C GLY A 9 31.29 -9.35 -12.77
N LYS A 10 32.57 -9.60 -13.10
CA LYS A 10 33.65 -9.66 -12.11
C LYS A 10 33.88 -8.34 -11.39
N LYS A 11 33.62 -7.20 -12.03
CA LYS A 11 33.81 -5.87 -11.45
C LYS A 11 32.76 -5.54 -10.38
N GLY A 12 31.60 -6.20 -10.41
CA GLY A 12 30.45 -5.89 -9.59
C GLY A 12 29.15 -6.01 -10.36
N CYS A 13 28.11 -5.39 -9.82
CA CYS A 13 26.78 -5.28 -10.43
C CYS A 13 26.35 -3.81 -10.50
N VAL A 14 25.69 -3.43 -11.58
CA VAL A 14 25.05 -2.12 -11.78
C VAL A 14 23.62 -2.38 -12.19
N MET A 15 22.65 -1.68 -11.59
CA MET A 15 21.26 -1.70 -12.03
C MET A 15 20.78 -0.27 -12.21
N ALA A 16 20.02 -0.04 -13.28
CA ALA A 16 19.30 1.20 -13.51
C ALA A 16 17.83 0.90 -13.77
N SER A 17 16.94 1.75 -13.26
CA SER A 17 15.50 1.63 -13.53
C SER A 17 14.83 2.98 -13.64
N ASP A 18 13.81 3.07 -14.49
CA ASP A 18 12.91 4.22 -14.47
C ASP A 18 12.07 4.22 -13.18
N LYS A 19 11.44 5.35 -12.83
CA LYS A 19 10.57 5.45 -11.64
C LYS A 19 9.06 5.47 -11.95
N ARG A 20 8.66 5.27 -13.21
CA ARG A 20 7.26 5.33 -13.64
C ARG A 20 6.46 4.08 -13.26
N ARG A 21 5.27 4.30 -12.73
CA ARG A 21 4.24 3.29 -12.54
C ARG A 21 2.95 3.82 -13.14
N ILE A 22 2.29 2.98 -13.93
CA ILE A 22 0.98 3.25 -14.51
C ILE A 22 0.01 2.24 -13.91
N ALA A 23 -1.03 2.73 -13.27
CA ALA A 23 -2.16 1.94 -12.81
C ALA A 23 -3.37 2.24 -13.70
N TYR A 24 -4.04 1.16 -14.13
CA TYR A 24 -5.17 1.20 -15.05
C TYR A 24 -6.44 0.80 -14.29
N PHE A 25 -7.49 1.61 -14.41
CA PHE A 25 -8.79 1.36 -13.78
C PHE A 25 -9.87 1.39 -14.85
N GLY A 26 -10.68 0.34 -14.92
CA GLY A 26 -11.70 0.16 -15.96
C GLY A 26 -11.90 -1.31 -16.29
N ASP A 27 -12.67 -1.56 -17.35
CA ASP A 27 -12.94 -2.91 -17.85
C ASP A 27 -11.65 -3.71 -18.10
N LYS A 28 -11.69 -5.03 -17.86
CA LYS A 28 -10.50 -5.88 -17.98
C LYS A 28 -10.03 -6.01 -19.44
N GLU A 29 -10.93 -6.30 -20.37
CA GLU A 29 -10.56 -6.55 -21.76
C GLU A 29 -10.01 -5.28 -22.41
N GLU A 30 -10.63 -4.13 -22.13
CA GLU A 30 -10.15 -2.85 -22.63
C GLU A 30 -8.80 -2.46 -22.05
N ARG A 31 -8.54 -2.75 -20.77
CA ARG A 31 -7.21 -2.55 -20.16
C ARG A 31 -6.15 -3.38 -20.84
N GLU A 32 -6.43 -4.65 -21.13
CA GLU A 32 -5.50 -5.55 -21.82
C GLU A 32 -5.18 -5.04 -23.23
N LYS A 33 -6.18 -4.57 -23.99
CA LYS A 33 -5.98 -3.96 -25.32
C LYS A 33 -5.12 -2.69 -25.24
N LEU A 34 -5.41 -1.80 -24.28
CA LEU A 34 -4.62 -0.57 -24.10
C LEU A 34 -3.16 -0.89 -23.73
N GLU A 35 -2.94 -1.86 -22.85
CA GLU A 35 -1.59 -2.32 -22.50
C GLU A 35 -0.87 -2.92 -23.71
N GLU A 36 -1.55 -3.69 -24.55
CA GLU A 36 -0.98 -4.22 -25.79
C GLU A 36 -0.57 -3.11 -26.76
N ASP A 37 -1.43 -2.11 -26.98
CA ASP A 37 -1.14 -0.95 -27.83
C ASP A 37 0.06 -0.15 -27.30
N LEU A 38 0.13 0.04 -25.97
CA LEU A 38 1.26 0.68 -25.32
C LEU A 38 2.56 -0.13 -25.48
N TYR A 39 2.52 -1.43 -25.22
CA TYR A 39 3.72 -2.29 -25.20
C TYR A 39 4.21 -2.71 -26.58
N SER A 40 3.35 -2.61 -27.59
CA SER A 40 3.69 -2.77 -29.00
C SER A 40 4.29 -1.50 -29.62
N GLY A 41 4.16 -0.34 -28.95
CA GLY A 41 4.68 0.94 -29.42
C GLY A 41 3.74 1.71 -30.35
N LYS A 42 2.45 1.33 -30.42
CA LYS A 42 1.45 2.12 -31.15
C LYS A 42 1.23 3.48 -30.48
N ILE A 43 1.34 3.53 -29.15
CA ILE A 43 1.23 4.74 -28.33
C ILE A 43 2.63 5.30 -28.05
N ARG A 44 2.88 6.53 -28.48
CA ARG A 44 4.23 7.14 -28.55
C ARG A 44 4.53 8.13 -27.43
N ASN A 45 3.49 8.77 -26.88
CA ASN A 45 3.64 9.80 -25.86
C ASN A 45 2.46 9.79 -24.87
N ASP A 46 2.58 10.55 -23.79
CA ASP A 46 1.60 10.57 -22.71
C ASP A 46 0.24 11.10 -23.18
N GLU A 47 0.21 12.07 -24.09
CA GLU A 47 -1.03 12.61 -24.64
C GLU A 47 -1.83 11.53 -25.40
N GLU A 48 -1.15 10.78 -26.28
CA GLU A 48 -1.74 9.62 -26.96
C GLU A 48 -2.24 8.57 -25.95
N LEU A 49 -1.47 8.31 -24.89
CA LEU A 49 -1.85 7.35 -23.85
C LEU A 49 -3.14 7.76 -23.13
N TYR A 50 -3.25 9.02 -22.72
CA TYR A 50 -4.45 9.55 -22.09
C TYR A 50 -5.65 9.54 -23.03
N ASN A 51 -5.46 9.93 -24.30
CA ASN A 51 -6.52 9.94 -25.31
C ASN A 51 -7.04 8.53 -25.61
N GLU A 52 -6.15 7.55 -25.79
CA GLU A 52 -6.52 6.16 -26.03
C GLU A 52 -7.18 5.52 -24.80
N ALA A 53 -6.74 5.86 -23.60
CA ALA A 53 -7.39 5.41 -22.37
C ALA A 53 -8.81 5.98 -22.22
N ALA A 54 -9.00 7.29 -22.48
CA ALA A 54 -10.30 7.94 -22.39
C ALA A 54 -11.32 7.33 -23.37
N LYS A 55 -10.91 7.04 -24.61
CA LYS A 55 -11.77 6.35 -25.61
C LYS A 55 -12.27 4.99 -25.13
N ARG A 56 -11.46 4.30 -24.33
CA ARG A 56 -11.76 2.97 -23.77
C ARG A 56 -12.37 3.04 -22.36
N GLN A 57 -12.71 4.24 -21.87
CA GLN A 57 -13.24 4.47 -20.52
C GLN A 57 -12.30 3.96 -19.41
N ILE A 58 -10.98 4.02 -19.65
CA ILE A 58 -9.95 3.64 -18.69
C ILE A 58 -9.43 4.90 -18.01
N THR A 59 -9.47 4.90 -16.68
CA THR A 59 -8.80 5.91 -15.86
C THR A 59 -7.36 5.49 -15.60
N LEU A 60 -6.41 6.41 -15.80
CA LEU A 60 -5.00 6.20 -15.55
C LEU A 60 -4.55 6.93 -14.29
N LYS A 61 -3.78 6.24 -13.45
CA LYS A 61 -2.99 6.88 -12.38
C LYS A 61 -1.51 6.63 -12.64
N ILE A 62 -0.79 7.70 -12.96
CA ILE A 62 0.63 7.66 -13.29
C ILE A 62 1.41 8.28 -12.13
N SER A 63 2.50 7.63 -11.69
CA SER A 63 3.45 8.20 -10.74
C SER A 63 4.89 7.93 -11.20
N ASP A 64 5.80 8.88 -11.01
CA ASP A 64 7.21 8.82 -11.46
C ASP A 64 8.21 8.80 -10.28
N ASP A 65 7.79 8.19 -9.17
CA ASP A 65 8.44 8.20 -7.85
C ASP A 65 8.71 6.80 -7.28
N VAL A 66 8.44 5.73 -8.04
CA VAL A 66 8.53 4.36 -7.56
C VAL A 66 9.96 3.83 -7.69
N ASN A 67 10.60 3.53 -6.56
CA ASN A 67 11.89 2.83 -6.55
C ASN A 67 11.66 1.35 -6.90
N LYS A 68 12.30 0.88 -7.96
CA LYS A 68 12.18 -0.50 -8.47
C LYS A 68 13.44 -1.32 -8.25
N ILE A 69 14.53 -0.62 -7.97
CA ILE A 69 15.79 -1.22 -7.58
C ILE A 69 16.09 -0.84 -6.14
N LYS A 70 16.70 -1.75 -5.40
CA LYS A 70 17.16 -1.50 -4.03
C LYS A 70 18.45 -2.28 -3.76
N LYS A 71 19.17 -1.86 -2.73
CA LYS A 71 20.37 -2.54 -2.26
C LYS A 71 20.05 -3.36 -1.01
N ILE A 72 20.44 -4.63 -1.01
CA ILE A 72 20.38 -5.55 0.12
C ILE A 72 21.82 -5.95 0.41
N GLU A 73 22.45 -5.32 1.39
CA GLU A 73 23.89 -5.44 1.65
C GLU A 73 24.74 -5.21 0.38
N THR A 74 25.36 -6.26 -0.17
CA THR A 74 26.19 -6.21 -1.39
C THR A 74 25.49 -6.77 -2.62
N VAL A 75 24.19 -7.04 -2.53
CA VAL A 75 23.31 -7.48 -3.62
C VAL A 75 22.43 -6.31 -4.06
N LEU A 76 22.23 -6.16 -5.37
CA LEU A 76 21.18 -5.31 -5.92
C LEU A 76 19.98 -6.17 -6.29
N MET A 77 18.79 -5.73 -5.89
CA MET A 77 17.52 -6.34 -6.25
C MET A 77 16.76 -5.39 -7.16
N GLY A 78 16.30 -5.85 -8.31
CA GLY A 78 15.37 -5.14 -9.18
C GLY A 78 14.06 -5.92 -9.33
N GLU A 79 12.92 -5.25 -9.20
CA GLU A 79 11.59 -5.86 -9.33
C GLU A 79 10.75 -5.16 -10.40
N VAL A 80 10.18 -5.95 -11.31
CA VAL A 80 9.03 -5.54 -12.10
C VAL A 80 7.81 -6.37 -11.71
N SER A 81 6.65 -5.74 -11.63
CA SER A 81 5.41 -6.40 -11.24
C SER A 81 4.28 -6.08 -12.20
N THR A 82 3.43 -7.08 -12.44
CA THR A 82 2.13 -6.92 -13.09
C THR A 82 1.06 -7.33 -12.09
N LYS A 83 0.07 -6.45 -11.87
CA LYS A 83 -1.04 -6.69 -10.96
C LYS A 83 -2.33 -6.75 -11.76
N THR A 84 -3.04 -7.87 -11.64
CA THR A 84 -4.43 -7.99 -12.06
C THR A 84 -5.35 -7.92 -10.84
N THR A 85 -6.65 -8.07 -11.04
CA THR A 85 -7.63 -8.14 -9.94
C THR A 85 -7.47 -9.37 -9.06
N MET A 86 -6.91 -10.47 -9.59
CA MET A 86 -6.81 -11.75 -8.89
C MET A 86 -5.37 -12.14 -8.52
N GLU A 87 -4.39 -11.71 -9.29
CA GLU A 87 -3.00 -12.15 -9.13
C GLU A 87 -2.01 -11.00 -9.22
N ILE A 88 -0.90 -11.15 -8.49
CA ILE A 88 0.28 -10.30 -8.64
C ILE A 88 1.42 -11.18 -9.09
N ARG A 89 1.91 -10.93 -10.29
CA ARG A 89 3.11 -11.57 -10.83
C ARG A 89 4.29 -10.62 -10.66
N ARG A 90 5.37 -11.11 -10.08
CA ARG A 90 6.62 -10.34 -9.91
C ARG A 90 7.74 -11.08 -10.60
N LYS A 91 8.62 -10.31 -11.24
CA LYS A 91 9.88 -10.81 -11.75
C LYS A 91 10.99 -10.01 -11.11
N ARG A 92 11.81 -10.69 -10.32
CA ARG A 92 12.94 -10.11 -9.58
C ARG A 92 14.24 -10.54 -10.21
N ILE A 93 15.22 -9.65 -10.19
CA ILE A 93 16.62 -9.97 -10.42
C ILE A 93 17.41 -9.61 -9.18
N TYR A 94 18.22 -10.55 -8.70
CA TYR A 94 19.22 -10.34 -7.67
C TYR A 94 20.59 -10.43 -8.33
N GLY A 95 21.42 -9.40 -8.16
CA GLY A 95 22.74 -9.32 -8.80
C GLY A 95 23.82 -8.92 -7.81
N THR A 96 24.97 -9.59 -7.91
CA THR A 96 26.20 -9.24 -7.18
C THR A 96 27.42 -9.48 -8.08
N SER A 97 28.64 -9.32 -7.56
CA SER A 97 29.84 -9.71 -8.32
C SER A 97 29.77 -11.20 -8.70
N ASN A 98 30.05 -11.52 -9.97
CA ASN A 98 30.14 -12.89 -10.49
C ASN A 98 28.85 -13.76 -10.42
N GLY A 99 27.69 -13.18 -10.12
CA GLY A 99 26.45 -13.95 -10.09
C GLY A 99 25.20 -13.09 -10.14
N TYR A 100 24.16 -13.64 -10.78
CA TYR A 100 22.80 -13.17 -10.68
C TYR A 100 21.81 -14.33 -10.60
N GLN A 101 20.63 -14.03 -10.10
CA GLN A 101 19.47 -14.90 -10.09
C GLN A 101 18.24 -14.12 -10.52
N ILE A 102 17.39 -14.75 -11.33
CA ILE A 102 16.09 -14.21 -11.73
C ILE A 102 15.03 -15.10 -11.11
N VAL A 103 14.08 -14.50 -10.40
CA VAL A 103 13.04 -15.20 -9.67
C VAL A 103 11.69 -14.68 -10.11
N GLU A 104 10.81 -15.59 -10.53
CA GLU A 104 9.42 -15.27 -10.87
C GLU A 104 8.51 -15.72 -9.75
N LEU A 105 7.71 -14.80 -9.24
CA LEU A 105 6.79 -15.01 -8.12
C LEU A 105 5.35 -14.85 -8.59
N LEU A 106 4.48 -15.77 -8.18
CA LEU A 106 3.03 -15.61 -8.22
C LEU A 106 2.55 -15.43 -6.78
N GLY A 107 2.11 -14.23 -6.43
CA GLY A 107 1.84 -13.89 -5.03
C GLY A 107 3.13 -13.96 -4.19
N SER A 108 3.22 -14.98 -3.33
CA SER A 108 4.42 -15.29 -2.51
C SER A 108 5.17 -16.54 -2.99
N GLU A 109 4.63 -17.27 -3.96
CA GLU A 109 5.20 -18.55 -4.39
C GLU A 109 6.20 -18.34 -5.52
N VAL A 110 7.37 -18.97 -5.38
CA VAL A 110 8.38 -19.02 -6.44
C VAL A 110 7.94 -20.01 -7.51
N GLN A 111 7.71 -19.51 -8.71
CA GLN A 111 7.28 -20.31 -9.87
C GLN A 111 8.47 -20.75 -10.71
N ASN A 112 9.45 -19.86 -10.88
CA ASN A 112 10.63 -20.13 -11.69
C ASN A 112 11.85 -19.41 -11.12
N LYS A 113 13.01 -20.04 -11.28
CA LYS A 113 14.30 -19.50 -10.86
C LYS A 113 15.38 -19.81 -11.89
N GLU A 114 16.00 -18.75 -12.41
CA GLU A 114 17.13 -18.84 -13.34
C GLU A 114 18.39 -18.32 -12.67
N ARG A 115 19.54 -18.93 -12.97
CA ARG A 115 20.85 -18.54 -12.44
C ARG A 115 21.80 -18.20 -13.58
N GLY A 116 22.65 -17.21 -13.37
CA GLY A 116 23.74 -16.91 -14.29
C GLY A 116 24.91 -16.23 -13.61
N ASN A 117 26.04 -16.16 -14.31
CA ASN A 117 27.31 -15.68 -13.73
C ASN A 117 27.61 -14.22 -14.10
N SER A 118 27.34 -13.85 -15.35
CA SER A 118 27.64 -12.53 -15.87
C SER A 118 26.79 -12.25 -17.09
N GLY A 119 26.47 -10.99 -17.34
CA GLY A 119 25.69 -10.58 -18.49
C GLY A 119 25.10 -9.19 -18.31
N ILE A 120 24.37 -8.76 -19.33
CA ILE A 120 23.47 -7.62 -19.26
C ILE A 120 22.05 -8.16 -19.35
N ILE A 121 21.25 -7.93 -18.31
CA ILE A 121 19.87 -8.39 -18.20
C ILE A 121 18.95 -7.19 -18.33
N ILE A 122 17.89 -7.33 -19.13
CA ILE A 122 16.93 -6.26 -19.39
C ILE A 122 15.52 -6.76 -19.05
N PHE A 123 14.89 -6.12 -18.08
CA PHE A 123 13.44 -6.20 -17.87
C PHE A 123 12.76 -4.99 -18.50
N GLY A 124 11.57 -5.22 -19.05
CA GLY A 124 10.86 -4.24 -19.86
C GLY A 124 9.82 -4.90 -20.76
N ASN A 125 8.91 -4.08 -21.27
CA ASN A 125 8.03 -4.48 -22.36
C ASN A 125 8.82 -4.66 -23.67
N LYS A 126 8.14 -5.12 -24.72
CA LYS A 126 8.77 -5.49 -26.00
C LYS A 126 9.51 -4.31 -26.64
N ILE A 127 8.89 -3.14 -26.73
CA ILE A 127 9.50 -1.94 -27.31
C ILE A 127 10.72 -1.47 -26.52
N ALA A 128 10.60 -1.35 -25.19
CA ALA A 128 11.69 -0.88 -24.35
C ALA A 128 12.89 -1.84 -24.39
N LYS A 129 12.65 -3.16 -24.37
CA LYS A 129 13.72 -4.16 -24.53
C LYS A 129 14.40 -4.05 -25.89
N SER A 130 13.64 -3.83 -26.96
CA SER A 130 14.20 -3.69 -28.31
C SER A 130 15.12 -2.48 -28.41
N ILE A 131 14.66 -1.31 -27.95
CA ILE A 131 15.43 -0.06 -27.95
C ILE A 131 16.67 -0.20 -27.05
N ALA A 132 16.50 -0.73 -25.83
CA ALA A 132 17.61 -0.95 -24.90
C ALA A 132 18.69 -1.83 -25.52
N ASN A 133 18.31 -2.98 -26.12
CA ASN A 133 19.28 -3.87 -26.77
C ASN A 133 20.05 -3.18 -27.90
N SER A 134 19.38 -2.35 -28.71
CA SER A 134 20.03 -1.60 -29.78
C SER A 134 21.06 -0.62 -29.23
N LEU A 135 20.66 0.21 -28.26
CA LEU A 135 21.51 1.25 -27.69
C LEU A 135 22.68 0.68 -26.88
N ILE A 136 22.46 -0.43 -26.18
CA ILE A 136 23.55 -1.12 -25.47
C ILE A 136 24.58 -1.61 -26.47
N LYS A 137 24.18 -2.26 -27.57
CA LYS A 137 25.14 -2.73 -28.59
C LYS A 137 25.97 -1.60 -29.19
N GLU A 138 25.37 -0.43 -29.40
CA GLU A 138 26.03 0.75 -29.96
C GLU A 138 27.02 1.39 -28.97
N ARG A 139 26.59 1.57 -27.71
CA ARG A 139 27.34 2.35 -26.71
C ARG A 139 28.32 1.53 -25.89
N TRP A 140 28.17 0.21 -25.88
CA TRP A 140 28.96 -0.66 -25.03
C TRP A 140 30.41 -0.73 -25.50
N LYS A 141 31.34 -0.48 -24.57
CA LYS A 141 32.79 -0.60 -24.80
C LYS A 141 33.38 -1.62 -23.84
N SER A 142 34.51 -2.21 -24.21
CA SER A 142 35.26 -3.07 -23.32
C SER A 142 35.83 -2.23 -22.15
N ASN A 143 35.97 -2.88 -20.99
CA ASN A 143 36.67 -2.35 -19.82
C ASN A 143 36.12 -1.08 -19.14
N LEU A 144 34.80 -0.85 -19.16
CA LEU A 144 34.17 0.28 -18.47
C LEU A 144 34.19 0.16 -16.93
N SER A 145 34.19 1.29 -16.22
CA SER A 145 33.99 1.35 -14.77
C SER A 145 32.51 1.16 -14.42
N LEU A 146 32.19 0.73 -13.19
CA LEU A 146 30.79 0.54 -12.77
C LEU A 146 29.99 1.85 -12.85
N LYS A 147 30.61 2.97 -12.48
CA LYS A 147 29.97 4.29 -12.57
C LYS A 147 29.60 4.64 -14.01
N TYR A 148 30.53 4.47 -14.94
CA TYR A 148 30.30 4.77 -16.35
C TYR A 148 29.26 3.83 -16.99
N ILE A 149 29.22 2.56 -16.56
CA ILE A 149 28.13 1.64 -16.96
C ILE A 149 26.78 2.18 -16.48
N GLY A 150 26.73 2.71 -15.25
CA GLY A 150 25.56 3.38 -14.68
C GLY A 150 25.11 4.57 -15.53
N ASP A 151 26.04 5.45 -15.88
CA ASP A 151 25.78 6.64 -16.72
C ASP A 151 25.21 6.22 -18.10
N ILE A 152 25.79 5.20 -18.74
CA ILE A 152 25.26 4.64 -20.00
C ILE A 152 23.82 4.15 -19.82
N PHE A 153 23.54 3.39 -18.76
CA PHE A 153 22.19 2.85 -18.55
C PHE A 153 21.17 3.94 -18.26
N GLU A 154 21.56 4.98 -17.54
CA GLU A 154 20.73 6.15 -17.30
C GLU A 154 20.33 6.83 -18.62
N ASP A 155 21.31 7.10 -19.48
CA ASP A 155 21.08 7.73 -20.79
C ASP A 155 20.19 6.86 -21.69
N ILE A 156 20.38 5.53 -21.66
CA ILE A 156 19.56 4.60 -22.42
C ILE A 156 18.10 4.64 -21.94
N ILE A 157 17.86 4.63 -20.63
CA ILE A 157 16.50 4.69 -20.08
C ILE A 157 15.83 6.03 -20.42
N LYS A 158 16.57 7.14 -20.32
CA LYS A 158 16.07 8.48 -20.71
C LYS A 158 15.70 8.52 -22.20
N GLU A 159 16.49 7.90 -23.07
CA GLU A 159 16.16 7.82 -24.49
C GLU A 159 14.92 6.94 -24.74
N ILE A 160 14.78 5.81 -24.03
CA ILE A 160 13.57 4.98 -24.12
C ILE A 160 12.34 5.78 -23.68
N ALA A 161 12.43 6.53 -22.58
CA ALA A 161 11.34 7.37 -22.08
C ALA A 161 10.91 8.48 -23.06
N SER A 162 11.79 8.87 -24.00
CA SER A 162 11.43 9.81 -25.08
C SER A 162 10.64 9.17 -26.22
N LYS A 163 10.63 7.83 -26.32
CA LYS A 163 10.05 7.06 -27.42
C LYS A 163 8.80 6.27 -27.02
N THR A 164 8.53 6.13 -25.73
CA THR A 164 7.33 5.43 -25.23
C THR A 164 6.89 6.00 -23.89
N PRO A 165 5.58 6.17 -23.65
CA PRO A 165 5.05 6.67 -22.38
C PRO A 165 5.02 5.60 -21.30
N SER A 166 5.43 4.37 -21.62
CA SER A 166 5.53 3.27 -20.65
C SER A 166 6.71 3.40 -19.69
N VAL A 167 7.64 4.34 -19.93
CA VAL A 167 8.89 4.49 -19.18
C VAL A 167 9.04 5.95 -18.73
N GLY A 168 9.41 6.15 -17.47
CA GLY A 168 9.60 7.49 -16.89
C GLY A 168 10.97 8.09 -17.20
N LYS A 169 11.02 9.42 -17.19
CA LYS A 169 12.28 10.18 -17.36
C LYS A 169 13.16 10.18 -16.11
N ASN A 170 12.55 9.97 -14.94
CA ASN A 170 13.26 9.85 -13.67
C ASN A 170 13.90 8.47 -13.58
N VAL A 171 15.22 8.42 -13.40
CA VAL A 171 16.00 7.20 -13.37
C VAL A 171 16.72 7.07 -12.04
N GLU A 172 16.77 5.86 -11.52
CA GLU A 172 17.60 5.47 -10.39
C GLU A 172 18.73 4.57 -10.90
N VAL A 173 19.94 4.79 -10.40
CA VAL A 173 21.10 3.94 -10.70
C VAL A 173 21.76 3.53 -9.40
N LEU A 174 21.96 2.23 -9.23
CA LEU A 174 22.68 1.65 -8.10
C LEU A 174 23.81 0.76 -8.62
N TYR A 175 24.94 0.76 -7.92
CA TYR A 175 26.00 -0.20 -8.16
C TYR A 175 26.54 -0.78 -6.85
N THR A 176 27.05 -2.00 -6.95
CA THR A 176 27.67 -2.74 -5.85
C THR A 176 28.89 -3.49 -6.34
N LYS A 177 29.81 -3.75 -5.42
CA LYS A 177 31.02 -4.52 -5.67
C LYS A 177 31.34 -5.36 -4.44
N ASN A 178 31.51 -6.65 -4.66
CA ASN A 178 32.00 -7.59 -3.66
C ASN A 178 33.18 -8.38 -4.25
N ASN A 179 34.39 -8.15 -3.73
CA ASN A 179 35.60 -8.79 -4.25
C ASN A 179 35.82 -10.22 -3.75
N ASN A 180 35.07 -10.63 -2.72
CA ASN A 180 35.28 -11.90 -2.02
C ASN A 180 34.45 -13.03 -2.64
N LEU A 181 33.58 -12.71 -3.59
CA LEU A 181 32.69 -13.68 -4.23
C LEU A 181 33.29 -14.17 -5.54
N ASN A 182 33.42 -15.48 -5.67
CA ASN A 182 33.64 -16.17 -6.94
C ASN A 182 32.28 -16.63 -7.50
N LYS A 183 32.26 -17.30 -8.65
CA LYS A 183 31.01 -17.72 -9.30
C LYS A 183 30.15 -18.65 -8.41
N VAL A 184 30.78 -19.54 -7.64
CA VAL A 184 30.08 -20.51 -6.78
C VAL A 184 29.58 -19.82 -5.52
N THR A 185 30.46 -19.11 -4.81
CA THR A 185 30.09 -18.42 -3.56
C THR A 185 29.12 -17.26 -3.80
N ALA A 186 29.12 -16.65 -4.99
CA ALA A 186 28.11 -15.68 -5.39
C ALA A 186 26.71 -16.32 -5.43
N GLN A 187 26.57 -17.54 -5.97
CA GLN A 187 25.28 -18.21 -6.07
C GLN A 187 24.73 -18.59 -4.69
N GLU A 188 25.58 -19.08 -3.79
CA GLU A 188 25.19 -19.37 -2.39
C GLU A 188 24.78 -18.12 -1.63
N TYR A 189 25.51 -17.01 -1.83
CA TYR A 189 25.18 -15.73 -1.21
C TYR A 189 23.86 -15.16 -1.73
N LEU A 190 23.59 -15.29 -3.04
CA LEU A 190 22.32 -14.89 -3.63
C LEU A 190 21.15 -15.74 -3.11
N ASP A 191 21.34 -17.05 -2.93
CA ASP A 191 20.31 -17.93 -2.37
C ASP A 191 19.89 -17.48 -0.96
N LYS A 192 20.86 -17.23 -0.09
CA LYS A 192 20.59 -16.74 1.28
C LYS A 192 19.90 -15.37 1.27
N THR A 193 20.36 -14.48 0.40
CA THR A 193 19.81 -13.12 0.30
C THR A 193 18.36 -13.14 -0.18
N GLU A 194 18.08 -13.94 -1.22
CA GLU A 194 16.73 -14.13 -1.75
C GLU A 194 15.79 -14.69 -0.69
N GLU A 195 16.20 -15.74 0.03
CA GLU A 195 15.37 -16.38 1.05
C GLU A 195 14.99 -15.38 2.16
N ILE A 196 15.95 -14.58 2.61
CA ILE A 196 15.72 -13.53 3.62
C ILE A 196 14.76 -12.46 3.08
N ASP A 197 14.99 -11.95 1.86
CA ASP A 197 14.12 -10.92 1.27
C ASP A 197 12.69 -11.41 1.06
N ASN A 198 12.51 -12.65 0.60
CA ASN A 198 11.20 -13.26 0.42
C ASN A 198 10.47 -13.46 1.76
N LYS A 199 11.17 -13.90 2.82
CA LYS A 199 10.60 -14.00 4.18
C LYS A 199 10.18 -12.64 4.74
N LEU A 200 10.98 -11.59 4.51
CA LEU A 200 10.64 -10.22 4.91
C LEU A 200 9.41 -9.73 4.16
N LEU A 201 9.31 -10.01 2.85
CA LEU A 201 8.13 -9.68 2.05
C LEU A 201 6.87 -10.38 2.59
N GLU A 202 6.97 -11.66 2.94
CA GLU A 202 5.85 -12.42 3.49
C GLU A 202 5.34 -11.82 4.80
N LYS A 203 6.25 -11.52 5.74
CA LYS A 203 5.88 -10.85 7.01
C LYS A 203 5.25 -9.49 6.79
N TYR A 204 5.79 -8.69 5.87
CA TYR A 204 5.21 -7.40 5.53
C TYR A 204 3.79 -7.54 4.98
N ARG A 205 3.53 -8.57 4.15
CA ARG A 205 2.19 -8.84 3.62
C ARG A 205 1.22 -9.32 4.70
N GLN A 206 1.65 -10.16 5.64
CA GLN A 206 0.83 -10.60 6.77
C GLN A 206 0.40 -9.38 7.59
N LYS A 207 1.34 -8.52 7.97
CA LYS A 207 1.07 -7.27 8.68
C LYS A 207 0.08 -6.38 7.93
N LEU A 208 0.30 -6.17 6.62
CA LEU A 208 -0.62 -5.35 5.80
C LEU A 208 -2.02 -5.97 5.74
N SER A 209 -2.13 -7.29 5.68
CA SER A 209 -3.42 -7.98 5.69
C SER A 209 -4.15 -7.81 7.03
N GLU A 210 -3.44 -7.90 8.14
CA GLU A 210 -3.98 -7.64 9.48
C GLU A 210 -4.46 -6.19 9.62
N GLU A 211 -3.65 -5.23 9.16
CA GLU A 211 -4.01 -3.81 9.12
C GLU A 211 -5.29 -3.58 8.29
N LEU A 212 -5.38 -4.14 7.08
CA LEU A 212 -6.57 -4.01 6.24
C LEU A 212 -7.82 -4.63 6.89
N LEU A 213 -7.70 -5.80 7.52
CA LEU A 213 -8.81 -6.42 8.25
C LEU A 213 -9.26 -5.55 9.43
N SER A 214 -8.31 -4.96 10.17
CA SER A 214 -8.64 -4.05 11.27
C SER A 214 -9.33 -2.77 10.78
N GLN A 215 -8.88 -2.20 9.66
CA GLN A 215 -9.50 -1.04 9.04
C GLN A 215 -10.89 -1.36 8.52
N GLN A 216 -11.09 -2.51 7.89
CA GLN A 216 -12.41 -2.94 7.43
C GLN A 216 -13.39 -3.09 8.59
N LYS A 217 -12.96 -3.71 9.70
CA LYS A 217 -13.77 -3.78 10.93
C LYS A 217 -14.10 -2.39 11.47
N SER A 218 -13.12 -1.50 11.50
CA SER A 218 -13.33 -0.11 11.94
C SER A 218 -14.34 0.63 11.06
N ILE A 219 -14.31 0.43 9.74
CA ILE A 219 -15.28 0.99 8.79
C ILE A 219 -16.68 0.39 9.02
N GLU A 220 -16.77 -0.93 9.23
CA GLU A 220 -18.04 -1.60 9.53
C GLU A 220 -18.64 -1.11 10.84
N PHE A 221 -17.84 -0.93 11.89
CA PHE A 221 -18.35 -0.40 13.15
C PHE A 221 -18.69 1.09 13.04
N ALA A 222 -17.89 1.88 12.32
CA ALA A 222 -18.17 3.30 12.08
C ALA A 222 -19.54 3.51 11.40
N SER A 223 -19.93 2.64 10.47
CA SER A 223 -21.26 2.73 9.83
C SER A 223 -22.42 2.36 10.76
N LYS A 224 -22.14 1.69 11.88
CA LYS A 224 -23.11 1.32 12.93
C LYS A 224 -23.18 2.32 14.07
N ILE A 225 -22.29 3.32 14.14
CA ILE A 225 -22.33 4.36 15.18
C ILE A 225 -23.70 5.04 15.16
N ILE A 226 -24.31 5.17 16.34
CA ILE A 226 -25.60 5.82 16.50
C ILE A 226 -25.42 7.33 16.35
N THR A 227 -25.83 7.87 15.21
CA THR A 227 -25.84 9.32 14.95
C THR A 227 -27.18 9.96 15.30
N LYS A 228 -28.24 9.14 15.37
CA LYS A 228 -29.58 9.53 15.82
C LYS A 228 -30.37 8.33 16.32
N GLY A 229 -31.05 8.47 17.46
CA GLY A 229 -31.97 7.44 17.96
C GLY A 229 -31.81 7.14 19.45
N ASP A 230 -32.47 6.07 19.87
CA ASP A 230 -32.56 5.66 21.27
C ASP A 230 -31.31 4.88 21.69
N VAL A 231 -30.71 5.27 22.82
CA VAL A 231 -29.53 4.61 23.38
C VAL A 231 -29.92 3.68 24.53
N GLY A 232 -30.86 4.13 25.37
CA GLY A 232 -31.23 3.40 26.58
C GLY A 232 -31.94 4.29 27.59
N PHE A 233 -31.87 3.90 28.86
CA PHE A 233 -32.50 4.64 29.95
C PHE A 233 -31.65 4.65 31.22
N VAL A 234 -31.82 5.70 32.03
CA VAL A 234 -31.11 5.85 33.31
C VAL A 234 -31.65 4.83 34.32
N ASN A 235 -30.81 3.89 34.75
CA ASN A 235 -31.18 2.92 35.79
C ASN A 235 -30.94 3.47 37.21
N SER A 236 -29.81 4.15 37.40
CA SER A 236 -29.49 4.84 38.65
C SER A 236 -28.49 5.97 38.41
N TYR A 237 -28.37 6.88 39.38
CA TYR A 237 -27.40 7.97 39.32
C TYR A 237 -26.83 8.25 40.71
N GLU A 238 -25.57 8.68 40.75
CA GLU A 238 -24.86 9.06 41.97
C GLU A 238 -24.01 10.30 41.67
N GLY A 239 -24.43 11.46 42.20
CA GLY A 239 -23.84 12.74 41.81
C GLY A 239 -23.93 12.95 40.30
N LYS A 240 -22.80 13.28 39.67
CA LYS A 240 -22.69 13.46 38.20
C LYS A 240 -22.62 12.16 37.40
N ILE A 241 -22.61 11.00 38.05
CA ILE A 241 -22.40 9.70 37.40
C ILE A 241 -23.76 9.05 37.14
N LEU A 242 -24.02 8.72 35.87
CA LEU A 242 -25.25 8.09 35.40
C LEU A 242 -24.98 6.66 34.98
N LYS A 243 -25.66 5.69 35.60
CA LYS A 243 -25.68 4.30 35.14
C LYS A 243 -26.84 4.11 34.18
N ILE A 244 -26.52 3.94 32.91
CA ILE A 244 -27.48 3.83 31.81
C ILE A 244 -27.53 2.39 31.35
N LYS A 245 -28.73 1.83 31.30
CA LYS A 245 -28.98 0.51 30.74
C LYS A 245 -29.22 0.65 29.24
N LEU A 246 -28.41 -0.03 28.44
CA LEU A 246 -28.48 0.01 26.98
C LEU A 246 -29.78 -0.63 26.47
N ALA A 247 -30.32 -0.10 25.37
CA ALA A 247 -31.43 -0.69 24.65
C ALA A 247 -31.03 -2.02 23.97
N ASP A 248 -32.02 -2.84 23.60
CA ASP A 248 -31.81 -4.20 23.08
C ASP A 248 -31.11 -4.24 21.70
N ASN A 249 -31.02 -3.11 21.02
CA ASN A 249 -30.36 -2.93 19.74
C ASN A 249 -29.05 -2.10 19.83
N VAL A 250 -28.57 -1.83 21.05
CA VAL A 250 -27.43 -0.93 21.28
C VAL A 250 -26.31 -1.66 22.01
N GLN A 251 -25.08 -1.49 21.54
CA GLN A 251 -23.86 -2.01 22.15
C GLN A 251 -22.82 -0.90 22.30
N ALA A 252 -21.98 -1.00 23.32
CA ALA A 252 -20.92 -0.03 23.60
C ALA A 252 -19.53 -0.64 23.39
N PHE A 253 -18.65 0.16 22.80
CA PHE A 253 -17.26 -0.16 22.53
C PHE A 253 -16.32 0.87 23.15
N ASP A 254 -15.07 0.49 23.42
CA ASP A 254 -13.99 1.44 23.68
C ASP A 254 -13.47 2.07 22.38
N MET A 255 -12.50 2.97 22.50
CA MET A 255 -11.86 3.63 21.34
C MET A 255 -11.08 2.66 20.43
N ASP A 256 -10.80 1.44 20.90
CA ASP A 256 -10.14 0.36 20.15
C ASP A 256 -11.14 -0.68 19.60
N TRP A 257 -12.44 -0.37 19.61
CA TRP A 257 -13.53 -1.26 19.17
C TRP A 257 -13.65 -2.58 19.95
N LYS A 258 -13.17 -2.63 21.20
CA LYS A 258 -13.45 -3.75 22.10
C LYS A 258 -14.80 -3.54 22.77
N VAL A 259 -15.60 -4.60 22.79
CA VAL A 259 -16.92 -4.60 23.43
C VAL A 259 -16.75 -4.30 24.92
N LEU A 260 -17.34 -3.19 25.38
CA LEU A 260 -17.42 -2.82 26.79
C LEU A 260 -18.74 -3.28 27.40
N ALA A 261 -19.85 -3.17 26.66
CA ALA A 261 -21.17 -3.58 27.11
C ALA A 261 -22.05 -4.05 25.95
N LYS A 262 -22.81 -5.11 26.19
CA LYS A 262 -23.79 -5.71 25.26
C LYS A 262 -25.18 -5.09 25.43
N PRO A 263 -26.12 -5.36 24.52
CA PRO A 263 -27.50 -4.91 24.69
C PRO A 263 -28.09 -5.34 26.04
N GLY A 264 -28.75 -4.38 26.70
CA GLY A 264 -29.31 -4.59 28.04
C GLY A 264 -28.31 -4.52 29.20
N GLU A 265 -27.01 -4.36 28.96
CA GLU A 265 -26.01 -4.13 30.01
C GLU A 265 -25.91 -2.66 30.39
N GLU A 266 -25.22 -2.38 31.50
CA GLU A 266 -25.09 -1.03 32.05
C GLU A 266 -23.75 -0.38 31.68
N ILE A 267 -23.81 0.91 31.34
CA ILE A 267 -22.67 1.76 31.06
C ILE A 267 -22.72 3.03 31.92
N ILE A 268 -21.57 3.68 32.06
CA ILE A 268 -21.44 4.92 32.82
C ILE A 268 -21.33 6.10 31.87
N MET A 269 -22.12 7.14 32.14
CA MET A 269 -22.00 8.46 31.50
C MET A 269 -21.97 9.56 32.55
N PHE A 270 -21.53 10.75 32.15
CA PHE A 270 -21.35 11.89 33.03
C PHE A 270 -22.19 13.08 32.59
N ILE A 271 -22.68 13.85 33.57
CA ILE A 271 -23.38 15.12 33.36
C ILE A 271 -22.56 16.26 33.97
N ASP A 272 -22.05 17.15 33.12
CA ASP A 272 -21.14 18.22 33.57
C ASP A 272 -21.79 19.61 33.53
N LYS A 273 -22.58 19.90 32.50
CA LYS A 273 -23.10 21.24 32.22
C LYS A 273 -24.58 21.24 31.89
N ASP A 274 -25.27 22.33 32.25
CA ASP A 274 -26.64 22.59 31.83
C ASP A 274 -26.71 23.07 30.36
N ASN A 275 -27.92 23.28 29.86
CA ASN A 275 -28.15 23.76 28.49
C ASN A 275 -27.56 25.15 28.19
N ASN A 276 -27.26 25.94 29.24
CA ASN A 276 -26.69 27.28 29.13
C ASN A 276 -25.16 27.27 29.30
N GLY A 277 -24.55 26.09 29.51
CA GLY A 277 -23.11 25.92 29.70
C GLY A 277 -22.62 26.14 31.13
N ASN A 278 -23.52 26.29 32.10
CA ASN A 278 -23.15 26.38 33.52
C ASN A 278 -22.83 25.00 34.08
N GLU A 279 -21.86 24.92 34.98
CA GLU A 279 -21.51 23.67 35.65
C GLU A 279 -22.64 23.22 36.60
N ILE A 280 -23.08 21.97 36.44
CA ILE A 280 -24.06 21.35 37.34
C ILE A 280 -23.31 20.83 38.57
N LYS A 281 -23.79 21.15 39.77
CA LYS A 281 -23.26 20.60 41.03
C LYS A 281 -23.94 19.28 41.37
N ASP A 282 -23.23 18.39 42.08
CA ASP A 282 -23.72 17.04 42.44
C ASP A 282 -25.08 17.04 43.13
N ILE A 283 -25.33 18.05 43.99
CA ILE A 283 -26.60 18.24 44.72
C ILE A 283 -27.78 18.60 43.81
N GLU A 284 -27.50 19.15 42.63
CA GLU A 284 -28.51 19.68 41.71
C GLU A 284 -28.86 18.69 40.59
N VAL A 285 -28.12 17.57 40.45
CA VAL A 285 -28.35 16.57 39.38
C VAL A 285 -29.76 15.97 39.43
N SER A 286 -30.34 15.82 40.62
CA SER A 286 -31.71 15.32 40.80
C SER A 286 -32.80 16.25 40.23
N ASN A 287 -32.48 17.53 39.99
CA ASN A 287 -33.37 18.47 39.29
C ASN A 287 -33.41 18.19 37.77
N TYR A 288 -32.37 17.55 37.25
CA TYR A 288 -32.14 17.35 35.82
C TYR A 288 -32.36 15.90 35.38
N VAL A 289 -32.19 14.94 36.28
CA VAL A 289 -32.20 13.50 35.97
C VAL A 289 -33.18 12.77 36.89
N GLN A 290 -34.02 11.93 36.29
CA GLN A 290 -34.89 10.99 36.98
C GLN A 290 -34.59 9.56 36.53
N LYS A 291 -34.89 8.60 37.42
CA LYS A 291 -34.82 7.18 37.06
C LYS A 291 -35.80 6.90 35.91
N PHE A 292 -35.36 6.10 34.94
CA PHE A 292 -36.05 5.81 33.68
C PHE A 292 -36.10 6.96 32.66
N ASP A 293 -35.34 8.05 32.87
CA ASP A 293 -35.16 9.05 31.82
C ASP A 293 -34.48 8.42 30.59
N LYS A 294 -35.03 8.73 29.42
CA LYS A 294 -34.57 8.20 28.14
C LYS A 294 -33.32 8.94 27.67
N VAL A 295 -32.33 8.18 27.21
CA VAL A 295 -31.09 8.70 26.65
C VAL A 295 -31.12 8.49 25.15
N VAL A 296 -30.84 9.56 24.39
CA VAL A 296 -30.96 9.61 22.94
C VAL A 296 -29.76 10.35 22.33
N VAL A 297 -29.40 9.98 21.11
CA VAL A 297 -28.52 10.80 20.27
C VAL A 297 -29.39 11.65 19.35
N LYS A 298 -29.20 12.97 19.39
CA LYS A 298 -29.82 13.93 18.49
C LYS A 298 -28.72 14.79 17.86
N ASP A 299 -28.65 14.78 16.53
CA ASP A 299 -27.65 15.54 15.76
C ASP A 299 -26.23 15.33 16.31
N GLU A 300 -25.83 14.06 16.47
CA GLU A 300 -24.52 13.63 17.00
C GLU A 300 -24.25 14.03 18.46
N ASN A 301 -25.22 14.62 19.17
CA ASN A 301 -25.12 14.94 20.58
C ASN A 301 -25.88 13.92 21.43
N LEU A 302 -25.17 13.26 22.34
CA LEU A 302 -25.74 12.38 23.34
C LEU A 302 -26.41 13.20 24.43
N CYS A 303 -27.71 13.01 24.65
CA CYS A 303 -28.47 13.81 25.59
C CYS A 303 -29.64 13.06 26.22
N LEU A 304 -30.17 13.62 27.31
CA LEU A 304 -31.44 13.19 27.90
C LEU A 304 -32.60 13.71 27.05
N ASP A 305 -33.53 12.84 26.68
CA ASP A 305 -34.62 13.20 25.75
C ASP A 305 -35.55 14.29 26.31
N LYS A 306 -35.74 14.27 27.64
CA LYS A 306 -36.67 15.16 28.37
C LYS A 306 -36.26 16.62 28.37
N ASN A 307 -34.96 16.92 28.52
CA ASN A 307 -34.45 18.29 28.72
C ASN A 307 -33.27 18.64 27.80
N ASN A 308 -32.85 17.73 26.91
CA ASN A 308 -31.73 17.87 25.98
C ASN A 308 -30.38 18.19 26.65
N ILE A 309 -30.21 17.84 27.93
CA ILE A 309 -28.91 18.00 28.60
C ILE A 309 -27.92 17.02 28.03
N LYS A 310 -26.74 17.54 27.68
CA LYS A 310 -25.65 16.77 27.08
C LYS A 310 -24.99 15.84 28.10
N LEU A 311 -24.72 14.62 27.67
CA LEU A 311 -23.99 13.62 28.43
C LEU A 311 -22.62 13.40 27.80
N ASN A 312 -21.61 13.21 28.65
CA ASN A 312 -20.24 12.92 28.23
C ASN A 312 -19.91 11.45 28.54
N CYS A 313 -19.23 10.78 27.61
CA CYS A 313 -18.72 9.44 27.81
C CYS A 313 -17.56 9.14 26.85
N ASP A 314 -16.58 8.36 27.30
CA ASP A 314 -15.43 7.93 26.50
C ASP A 314 -15.68 6.53 25.88
N ILE A 315 -16.86 6.35 25.27
CA ILE A 315 -17.29 5.10 24.65
C ILE A 315 -17.96 5.37 23.31
N ILE A 316 -17.92 4.38 22.42
CA ILE A 316 -18.59 4.41 21.12
C ILE A 316 -19.86 3.58 21.19
N LEU A 317 -21.01 4.20 20.89
CA LEU A 317 -22.32 3.52 20.89
C LEU A 317 -22.70 3.14 19.46
N CYS A 318 -22.95 1.86 19.24
CA CYS A 318 -23.32 1.32 17.93
C CYS A 318 -24.63 0.56 17.99
N ASN A 319 -25.36 0.57 16.88
CA ASN A 319 -26.43 -0.38 16.64
C ASN A 319 -25.86 -1.79 16.40
N THR A 320 -26.56 -2.82 16.88
CA THR A 320 -26.26 -4.24 16.56
C THR A 320 -26.67 -4.62 15.15
#